data_AF-A0AAE1P2Y2-F1
#
_entry.id   AF-A0AAE1P2Y2-F1
#
_cell.length_a   1.000
_cell.length_b   1.000
_cell.length_c   1.000
_cell.angle_alpha   90.00
_cell.angle_beta   90.00
_cell.angle_gamma   90.00
#
_symmetry.space_group_name_H-M   'P 1'
#
loop_
_entity.id
_entity.type
_entity.pdbx_description
1 polymer ?
#
loop_
_entity_poly.entity_id
_entity_poly.type
_entity_poly.pdbx_seq_one_letter_code
_entity_poly.pdbx_strand_id
1 'polypeptide(L)'
;MVLISVCRRRRSGRLLVFLTLFLMLYVFYVILSSPLYQTLQWLKTDVDVAGLEMEERARRVEQTCHKYSTQLLHQYSSWLNEEPRWEAINTSLWTNRDILVDRKHSLAWCKVPKVASTSLVKVMLRLAGNVTGDPLESIGRGRTHMLLRTFFPPPTSSEDLAGFTSFMVVRHPFQRLLSAYRDKLLDRTQQYQFKKFKKLYGKAIIKTHRPRRLQRKHTLSQTDHEYHDIPTFTEFVEYLVSTPVWLYNEHWIPYYFTCTPCHHKYSIVMHMSNITREAPYLHHVTGIDITPSHVHITQSRARSTPPTSPPSPPQQVISKTSSSVDTILHNRHNTAASDVDTKRSIWSPHVLSNSNPHNTRPNAPPPHLSQLLHHSNTHTGNKTYSAVVTGNVEAAFFSQINMKQLLKLYDIYKIDFEMFGYDLKPYDSYVVQH
;
A
#
# COMPACT_ATOMS: atom_id res chain seq x y z
N MET A 1 -73.91 -43.69 -13.99
CA MET A 1 -73.47 -42.44 -13.32
C MET A 1 -72.03 -42.46 -12.77
N VAL A 2 -71.39 -43.62 -12.55
CA VAL A 2 -70.04 -43.68 -11.92
C VAL A 2 -68.87 -43.24 -12.83
N LEU A 3 -68.94 -43.48 -14.15
CA LEU A 3 -67.85 -43.15 -15.10
C LEU A 3 -67.64 -41.64 -15.35
N ILE A 4 -68.69 -40.82 -15.26
CA ILE A 4 -68.60 -39.35 -15.45
C ILE A 4 -67.96 -38.68 -14.23
N SER A 5 -68.22 -39.20 -13.02
CA SER A 5 -67.62 -38.74 -11.76
C SER A 5 -66.10 -38.96 -11.73
N VAL A 6 -65.63 -40.13 -12.18
CA VAL A 6 -64.19 -40.46 -12.24
C VAL A 6 -63.44 -39.58 -13.25
N CYS A 7 -64.06 -39.26 -14.40
CA CYS A 7 -63.47 -38.38 -15.42
C CYS A 7 -63.39 -36.91 -14.97
N ARG A 8 -64.41 -36.42 -14.24
CA ARG A 8 -64.45 -35.05 -13.69
C ARG A 8 -63.46 -34.86 -12.53
N ARG A 9 -63.27 -35.88 -11.68
CA ARG A 9 -62.27 -35.88 -10.60
C ARG A 9 -60.82 -35.93 -11.13
N ARG A 10 -60.56 -36.68 -12.21
CA ARG A 10 -59.25 -36.70 -12.91
C ARG A 10 -58.90 -35.37 -13.61
N ARG A 11 -59.87 -34.67 -14.22
CA ARG A 11 -59.65 -33.35 -14.83
C ARG A 11 -59.38 -32.26 -13.78
N SER A 12 -60.11 -32.28 -12.65
CA SER A 12 -59.92 -31.32 -11.56
C SER A 12 -58.54 -31.47 -10.88
N GLY A 13 -58.06 -32.70 -10.69
CA GLY A 13 -56.73 -32.96 -10.15
C GLY A 13 -55.59 -32.47 -11.06
N ARG A 14 -55.74 -32.60 -12.40
CA ARG A 14 -54.76 -32.06 -13.35
C ARG A 14 -54.72 -30.53 -13.33
N LEU A 15 -55.88 -29.87 -13.30
CA LEU A 15 -55.94 -28.40 -13.23
C LEU A 15 -55.32 -27.85 -11.95
N LEU A 16 -55.57 -28.50 -10.80
CA LEU A 16 -54.96 -28.12 -9.54
C LEU A 16 -53.43 -28.25 -9.59
N VAL A 17 -52.90 -29.34 -10.17
CA VAL A 17 -51.45 -29.52 -10.37
C VAL A 17 -50.86 -28.46 -11.31
N PHE A 18 -51.57 -28.10 -12.39
CA PHE A 18 -51.11 -27.02 -13.27
C PHE A 18 -51.11 -25.66 -12.56
N LEU A 19 -52.14 -25.35 -11.77
CA LEU A 19 -52.22 -24.09 -11.02
C LEU A 19 -51.16 -24.01 -9.92
N THR A 20 -50.87 -25.12 -9.22
CA THR A 20 -49.80 -25.14 -8.21
C THR A 20 -48.42 -25.00 -8.86
N LEU A 21 -48.15 -25.68 -9.98
CA LEU A 21 -46.91 -25.52 -10.73
C LEU A 21 -46.76 -24.09 -11.27
N PHE A 22 -47.83 -23.51 -11.82
CA PHE A 22 -47.82 -22.13 -12.30
C PHE A 22 -47.56 -21.14 -11.17
N LEU A 23 -48.20 -21.33 -10.01
CA LEU A 23 -47.96 -20.50 -8.83
C LEU A 23 -46.51 -20.63 -8.33
N MET A 24 -45.97 -21.85 -8.29
CA MET A 24 -44.57 -22.09 -7.90
C MET A 24 -43.58 -21.41 -8.87
N LEU A 25 -43.83 -21.52 -10.18
CA LEU A 25 -43.02 -20.86 -11.21
C LEU A 25 -43.14 -19.33 -11.14
N TYR A 26 -44.34 -18.81 -10.89
CA TYR A 26 -44.57 -17.38 -10.72
C TYR A 26 -43.86 -16.84 -9.47
N VAL A 27 -43.97 -17.54 -8.33
CA VAL A 27 -43.26 -17.18 -7.10
C VAL A 27 -41.75 -17.23 -7.32
N PHE A 28 -41.23 -18.27 -7.99
CA PHE A 28 -39.82 -18.37 -8.33
C PHE A 28 -39.36 -17.22 -9.24
N TYR A 29 -40.15 -16.89 -10.27
CA TYR A 29 -39.90 -15.75 -11.15
C TYR A 29 -39.87 -14.42 -10.38
N VAL A 30 -40.82 -14.19 -9.47
CA VAL A 30 -40.87 -13.00 -8.62
C VAL A 30 -39.64 -12.93 -7.70
N ILE A 31 -39.20 -14.05 -7.13
CA ILE A 31 -37.99 -14.12 -6.28
C ILE A 31 -36.74 -13.78 -7.11
N LEU A 32 -36.55 -14.43 -8.27
CA LEU A 32 -35.39 -14.19 -9.14
C LEU A 32 -35.35 -12.75 -9.69
N SER A 33 -36.52 -12.18 -9.96
CA SER A 33 -36.67 -10.81 -10.44
C SER A 33 -36.63 -9.78 -9.31
N SER A 34 -36.55 -10.22 -8.05
CA SER A 34 -36.52 -9.30 -6.91
C SER A 34 -35.18 -8.53 -6.88
N PRO A 35 -35.20 -7.21 -6.60
CA PRO A 35 -33.98 -6.42 -6.47
C PRO A 35 -33.02 -6.97 -5.41
N LEU A 36 -33.56 -7.58 -4.34
CA LEU A 36 -32.78 -8.19 -3.28
C LEU A 36 -31.99 -9.40 -3.77
N TYR A 37 -32.59 -10.30 -4.56
CA TYR A 37 -31.91 -11.47 -5.11
C TYR A 37 -30.77 -11.07 -6.05
N GLN A 38 -31.01 -10.09 -6.93
CA GLN A 38 -29.98 -9.57 -7.84
C GLN A 38 -28.84 -8.92 -7.06
N THR A 39 -29.14 -8.15 -6.00
CA THR A 39 -28.13 -7.52 -5.15
C THR A 39 -27.27 -8.57 -4.43
N LEU A 40 -27.90 -9.63 -3.89
CA LEU A 40 -27.18 -10.72 -3.23
C LEU A 40 -26.30 -11.52 -4.20
N GLN A 41 -26.78 -11.78 -5.42
CA GLN A 41 -25.95 -12.40 -6.46
C GLN A 41 -24.76 -11.52 -6.83
N TRP A 42 -24.99 -10.22 -7.01
CA TRP A 42 -23.93 -9.28 -7.39
C TRP A 42 -22.86 -9.18 -6.29
N LEU A 43 -23.28 -9.08 -5.03
CA LEU A 43 -22.38 -9.08 -3.87
C LEU A 43 -21.57 -10.39 -3.80
N LYS A 44 -22.22 -11.54 -4.04
CA LYS A 44 -21.54 -12.83 -4.07
C LYS A 44 -20.47 -12.86 -5.17
N THR A 45 -20.80 -12.43 -6.39
CA THR A 45 -19.82 -12.35 -7.47
C THR A 45 -18.67 -11.41 -7.15
N ASP A 46 -18.93 -10.28 -6.50
CA ASP A 46 -17.87 -9.33 -6.12
C ASP A 46 -16.91 -9.91 -5.08
N VAL A 47 -17.44 -10.62 -4.08
CA VAL A 47 -16.65 -11.34 -3.08
C VAL A 47 -15.82 -12.46 -3.72
N ASP A 48 -16.42 -13.24 -4.63
CA ASP A 48 -15.72 -14.32 -5.34
C ASP A 48 -14.57 -13.77 -6.20
N VAL A 49 -14.80 -12.66 -6.94
CA VAL A 49 -13.75 -11.99 -7.73
C VAL A 49 -12.66 -11.42 -6.83
N ALA A 50 -13.02 -10.79 -5.71
CA ALA A 50 -12.03 -10.31 -4.75
C ALA A 50 -11.17 -11.45 -4.20
N GLY A 51 -11.75 -12.63 -3.97
CA GLY A 51 -11.01 -13.83 -3.56
C GLY A 51 -9.97 -14.28 -4.59
N LEU A 52 -10.35 -14.36 -5.87
CA LEU A 52 -9.42 -14.68 -6.95
C LEU A 52 -8.29 -13.63 -7.06
N GLU A 53 -8.61 -12.35 -6.87
CA GLU A 53 -7.60 -11.29 -6.84
C GLU A 53 -6.64 -11.42 -5.65
N MET A 54 -7.12 -11.84 -4.47
CA MET A 54 -6.26 -12.08 -3.30
C MET A 54 -5.31 -13.26 -3.53
N GLU A 55 -5.80 -14.35 -4.11
CA GLU A 55 -4.99 -15.53 -4.44
C GLU A 55 -3.89 -15.18 -5.45
N GLU A 56 -4.23 -14.46 -6.52
CA GLU A 56 -3.26 -14.01 -7.51
C GLU A 56 -2.21 -13.06 -6.92
N ARG A 57 -2.60 -12.19 -5.98
CA ARG A 57 -1.65 -11.30 -5.27
C ARG A 57 -0.74 -12.09 -4.33
N ALA A 58 -1.27 -13.05 -3.58
CA ALA A 58 -0.46 -13.92 -2.72
C ALA A 58 0.58 -14.71 -3.55
N ARG A 59 0.16 -15.24 -4.70
CA ARG A 59 1.06 -15.91 -5.66
C ARG A 59 2.15 -14.97 -6.17
N ARG A 60 1.81 -13.72 -6.51
CA ARG A 60 2.79 -12.71 -6.95
C ARG A 60 3.80 -12.36 -5.85
N VAL A 61 3.35 -12.25 -4.61
CA VAL A 61 4.23 -12.02 -3.45
C VAL A 61 5.24 -13.14 -3.35
N GLU A 62 4.80 -14.41 -3.39
CA GLU A 62 5.68 -15.58 -3.33
C GLU A 62 6.69 -15.61 -4.49
N GLN A 63 6.23 -15.36 -5.72
CA GLN A 63 7.12 -15.28 -6.89
C GLN A 63 8.17 -14.17 -6.77
N THR A 64 7.77 -13.01 -6.25
CA THR A 64 8.68 -11.88 -6.04
C THR A 64 9.71 -12.22 -4.96
N CYS A 65 9.28 -12.86 -3.87
CA CYS A 65 10.17 -13.33 -2.81
C CYS A 65 11.19 -14.35 -3.32
N HIS A 66 10.78 -15.30 -4.17
CA HIS A 66 11.72 -16.21 -4.83
C HIS A 66 12.71 -15.46 -5.73
N LYS A 67 12.21 -14.56 -6.59
CA LYS A 67 13.03 -13.75 -7.52
C LYS A 67 14.11 -12.95 -6.81
N TYR A 68 13.80 -12.36 -5.65
CA TYR A 68 14.72 -11.50 -4.89
C TYR A 68 15.38 -12.19 -3.69
N SER A 69 15.27 -13.51 -3.56
CA SER A 69 15.73 -14.26 -2.38
C SER A 69 17.17 -13.94 -1.98
N THR A 70 18.13 -14.02 -2.91
CA THR A 70 19.54 -13.70 -2.61
C THR A 70 19.75 -12.25 -2.19
N GLN A 71 19.09 -11.29 -2.85
CA GLN A 71 19.19 -9.88 -2.49
C GLN A 71 18.63 -9.63 -1.09
N LEU A 72 17.48 -10.21 -0.78
CA LEU A 72 16.81 -10.08 0.51
C LEU A 72 17.64 -10.72 1.64
N LEU A 73 18.21 -11.91 1.41
CA LEU A 73 19.12 -12.59 2.34
C LEU A 73 20.27 -11.65 2.75
N HIS A 74 20.97 -11.06 1.78
CA HIS A 74 22.04 -10.12 2.08
C HIS A 74 21.56 -8.85 2.81
N GLN A 75 20.43 -8.28 2.41
CA GLN A 75 19.90 -7.07 3.05
C GLN A 75 19.48 -7.33 4.50
N TYR A 76 18.82 -8.46 4.79
CA TYR A 76 18.42 -8.81 6.14
C TYR A 76 19.61 -9.21 7.02
N SER A 77 20.60 -9.92 6.49
CA SER A 77 21.85 -10.20 7.19
C SER A 77 22.58 -8.94 7.59
N SER A 78 22.70 -7.98 6.67
CA SER A 78 23.31 -6.68 6.99
C SER A 78 22.50 -5.90 8.03
N TRP A 79 21.17 -6.00 8.00
CA TRP A 79 20.31 -5.32 8.97
C TRP A 79 20.43 -5.94 10.37
N LEU A 80 20.39 -7.26 10.46
CA LEU A 80 20.40 -8.00 11.72
C LEU A 80 21.82 -8.21 12.26
N ASN A 81 22.85 -7.91 11.46
CA ASN A 81 24.23 -8.24 11.75
C ASN A 81 24.42 -9.75 12.00
N GLU A 82 23.85 -10.55 11.09
CA GLU A 82 23.82 -12.01 11.10
C GLU A 82 24.45 -12.57 9.83
N GLU A 83 24.87 -13.84 9.88
CA GLU A 83 25.35 -14.57 8.69
C GLU A 83 24.26 -14.66 7.59
N PRO A 84 24.62 -14.68 6.29
CA PRO A 84 23.69 -14.79 5.16
C PRO A 84 23.13 -16.20 4.99
N ARG A 85 22.35 -16.64 5.99
CA ARG A 85 21.59 -17.89 5.99
C ARG A 85 20.19 -17.67 6.56
N TRP A 86 19.18 -18.22 5.89
CA TRP A 86 17.78 -18.02 6.27
C TRP A 86 17.46 -18.52 7.68
N GLU A 87 18.10 -19.59 8.14
CA GLU A 87 17.87 -20.12 9.49
C GLU A 87 18.24 -19.09 10.57
N ALA A 88 19.32 -18.32 10.38
CA ALA A 88 19.75 -17.29 11.33
C ALA A 88 18.82 -16.06 11.28
N ILE A 89 18.43 -15.65 10.08
CA ILE A 89 17.55 -14.49 9.87
C ILE A 89 16.14 -14.75 10.41
N ASN A 90 15.57 -15.92 10.11
CA ASN A 90 14.19 -16.23 10.42
C ASN A 90 13.91 -16.00 11.90
N THR A 91 14.70 -16.60 12.78
CA THR A 91 14.57 -16.48 14.25
C THR A 91 14.51 -15.02 14.73
N SER A 92 15.28 -14.13 14.08
CA SER A 92 15.36 -12.71 14.44
C SER A 92 14.20 -11.88 13.85
N LEU A 93 13.71 -12.24 12.66
CA LEU A 93 12.60 -11.54 11.99
C LEU A 93 11.22 -11.83 12.62
N TRP A 94 11.03 -12.96 13.29
CA TRP A 94 9.75 -13.31 13.94
C TRP A 94 9.30 -12.33 15.02
N THR A 95 10.19 -11.46 15.52
CA THR A 95 9.86 -10.43 16.51
C THR A 95 9.17 -9.18 15.91
N ASN A 96 8.61 -9.31 14.70
CA ASN A 96 8.07 -8.19 13.93
C ASN A 96 6.91 -7.48 14.65
N ARG A 97 7.20 -6.31 15.24
CA ARG A 97 6.26 -5.50 16.04
C ARG A 97 5.13 -4.85 15.23
N ASP A 98 5.16 -5.04 13.91
CA ASP A 98 4.18 -4.47 12.99
C ASP A 98 3.03 -5.43 12.68
N ILE A 99 3.20 -6.74 12.94
CA ILE A 99 2.09 -7.71 12.91
C ILE A 99 1.39 -7.67 14.27
N LEU A 100 0.07 -7.52 14.27
CA LEU A 100 -0.78 -7.52 15.45
C LEU A 100 -1.70 -8.74 15.38
N VAL A 101 -1.79 -9.49 16.49
CA VAL A 101 -2.49 -10.78 16.51
C VAL A 101 -3.76 -10.67 17.36
N ASP A 102 -4.88 -11.04 16.75
CA ASP A 102 -6.14 -11.30 17.43
C ASP A 102 -6.38 -12.81 17.51
N ARG A 103 -5.96 -13.38 18.65
CA ARG A 103 -6.08 -14.82 18.91
C ARG A 103 -7.52 -15.28 19.02
N LYS A 104 -8.45 -14.40 19.43
CA LYS A 104 -9.86 -14.75 19.60
C LYS A 104 -10.50 -15.12 18.25
N HIS A 105 -10.11 -14.41 17.20
CA HIS A 105 -10.68 -14.60 15.86
C HIS A 105 -9.70 -15.24 14.87
N SER A 106 -8.55 -15.74 15.34
CA SER A 106 -7.46 -16.27 14.50
C SER A 106 -7.12 -15.30 13.34
N LEU A 107 -6.97 -14.01 13.65
CA LEU A 107 -6.67 -12.96 12.68
C LEU A 107 -5.30 -12.33 12.96
N ALA A 108 -4.48 -12.16 11.93
CA ALA A 108 -3.21 -11.44 12.04
C ALA A 108 -3.21 -10.25 11.07
N TRP A 109 -2.87 -9.07 11.56
CA TRP A 109 -2.87 -7.84 10.78
C TRP A 109 -1.49 -7.19 10.73
N CYS A 110 -0.92 -7.03 9.54
CA CYS A 110 0.24 -6.17 9.35
C CYS A 110 -0.17 -4.69 9.30
N LYS A 111 0.19 -3.95 10.35
CA LYS A 111 -0.13 -2.53 10.50
C LYS A 111 0.90 -1.62 9.82
N VAL A 112 0.87 -1.58 8.49
CA VAL A 112 1.70 -0.64 7.72
C VAL A 112 1.19 0.80 7.88
N PRO A 113 2.04 1.82 8.08
CA PRO A 113 1.59 3.22 8.05
C PRO A 113 1.18 3.73 6.65
N LYS A 114 0.26 4.70 6.62
CA LYS A 114 -0.15 5.47 5.42
C LYS A 114 -0.95 4.69 4.35
N VAL A 115 -1.43 3.51 4.71
CA VAL A 115 -2.31 2.63 3.90
C VAL A 115 -3.73 2.53 4.47
N ALA A 116 -4.31 3.66 4.92
CA ALA A 116 -5.53 3.70 5.75
C ALA A 116 -5.39 3.11 7.16
N SER A 117 -4.16 2.96 7.67
CA SER A 117 -3.86 2.37 8.97
C SER A 117 -4.62 3.00 10.13
N THR A 118 -4.77 4.32 10.14
CA THR A 118 -5.49 5.04 11.19
C THR A 118 -6.96 4.62 11.26
N SER A 119 -7.62 4.41 10.12
CA SER A 119 -9.01 3.94 10.06
C SER A 119 -9.12 2.51 10.56
N LEU A 120 -8.20 1.62 10.16
CA LEU A 120 -8.15 0.24 10.64
C LEU A 120 -7.88 0.15 12.14
N VAL A 121 -7.04 1.02 12.72
CA VAL A 121 -6.86 1.07 14.17
C VAL A 121 -8.18 1.35 14.90
N LYS A 122 -9.03 2.23 14.38
CA LYS A 122 -10.35 2.50 14.97
C LYS A 122 -11.26 1.28 14.91
N VAL A 123 -11.29 0.59 13.77
CA VAL A 123 -12.07 -0.64 13.59
C VAL A 123 -11.60 -1.72 14.56
N MET A 124 -10.30 -1.98 14.62
CA MET A 124 -9.74 -3.02 15.51
C MET A 124 -10.03 -2.73 16.99
N LEU A 125 -9.93 -1.47 17.42
CA LEU A 125 -10.26 -1.10 18.80
C LEU A 125 -11.75 -1.26 19.14
N ARG A 126 -12.65 -1.09 18.16
CA ARG A 126 -14.08 -1.39 18.34
C ARG A 126 -14.31 -2.90 18.41
N LEU A 127 -13.58 -3.68 17.60
CA LEU A 127 -13.61 -5.14 17.64
C LEU A 127 -13.20 -5.70 19.02
N ALA A 128 -12.25 -5.04 19.70
CA ALA A 128 -11.85 -5.39 21.07
C ALA A 128 -12.97 -5.19 22.12
N GLY A 129 -14.09 -4.55 21.77
CA GLY A 129 -15.29 -4.44 22.61
C GLY A 129 -15.24 -3.35 23.70
N ASN A 130 -14.13 -2.62 23.84
CA ASN A 130 -13.89 -1.74 24.99
C ASN A 130 -13.80 -0.24 24.64
N VAL A 131 -14.05 0.16 23.40
CA VAL A 131 -13.98 1.58 23.01
C VAL A 131 -15.26 2.03 22.31
N THR A 132 -16.05 2.85 23.01
CA THR A 132 -17.16 3.61 22.45
C THR A 132 -16.66 4.96 21.91
N GLY A 133 -17.27 5.46 20.82
CA GLY A 133 -16.86 6.72 20.18
C GLY A 133 -15.61 6.59 19.29
N ASP A 134 -14.92 7.72 19.04
CA ASP A 134 -13.66 7.74 18.28
C ASP A 134 -12.45 7.62 19.23
N PRO A 135 -11.68 6.51 19.18
CA PRO A 135 -10.52 6.30 20.05
C PRO A 135 -9.42 7.36 19.89
N LEU A 136 -9.36 8.05 18.74
CA LEU A 136 -8.35 9.08 18.50
C LEU A 136 -8.69 10.40 19.17
N GLU A 137 -9.98 10.72 19.27
CA GLU A 137 -10.45 11.93 19.95
C GLU A 137 -10.36 11.78 21.47
N SER A 138 -10.75 10.61 21.99
CA SER A 138 -10.80 10.37 23.43
C SER A 138 -9.42 10.09 24.07
N ILE A 139 -8.49 9.45 23.35
CA ILE A 139 -7.23 8.94 23.92
C ILE A 139 -5.99 9.62 23.32
N GLY A 140 -6.10 10.13 22.08
CA GLY A 140 -5.00 10.73 21.32
C GLY A 140 -4.09 9.70 20.63
N ARG A 141 -3.60 10.03 19.41
CA ARG A 141 -2.92 9.10 18.48
C ARG A 141 -1.87 8.18 19.11
N GLY A 142 -0.96 8.72 19.92
CA GLY A 142 0.13 7.94 20.51
C GLY A 142 -0.36 6.87 21.48
N ARG A 143 -1.30 7.23 22.35
CA ARG A 143 -1.90 6.31 23.32
C ARG A 143 -2.84 5.31 22.64
N THR A 144 -3.54 5.70 21.58
CA THR A 144 -4.36 4.79 20.77
C THR A 144 -3.53 3.63 20.20
N HIS A 145 -2.32 3.90 19.71
CA HIS A 145 -1.43 2.85 19.20
C HIS A 145 -0.85 1.95 20.31
N MET A 146 -0.66 2.48 21.52
CA MET A 146 -0.25 1.70 22.68
C MET A 146 -1.38 0.76 23.11
N LEU A 147 -2.59 1.30 23.26
CA LEU A 147 -3.79 0.55 23.63
C LEU A 147 -4.10 -0.56 22.62
N LEU A 148 -3.98 -0.26 21.32
CA LEU A 148 -4.13 -1.26 20.27
C LEU A 148 -3.20 -2.46 20.48
N ARG A 149 -1.93 -2.22 20.83
CA ARG A 149 -0.97 -3.30 21.09
C ARG A 149 -1.21 -4.05 22.39
N THR A 150 -1.95 -3.47 23.34
CA THR A 150 -2.42 -4.17 24.53
C THR A 150 -3.51 -5.19 24.18
N PHE A 151 -4.44 -4.82 23.30
CA PHE A 151 -5.50 -5.74 22.86
C PHE A 151 -5.03 -6.75 21.81
N PHE A 152 -4.17 -6.32 20.90
CA PHE A 152 -3.65 -7.12 19.79
C PHE A 152 -2.12 -7.08 19.81
N PRO A 153 -1.48 -7.81 20.74
CA PRO A 153 -0.03 -7.82 20.81
C PRO A 153 0.58 -8.52 19.59
N PRO A 154 1.85 -8.24 19.27
CA PRO A 154 2.59 -8.98 18.24
C PRO A 154 2.64 -10.49 18.51
N PRO A 155 2.93 -11.30 17.48
CA PRO A 155 3.13 -12.73 17.68
C PRO A 155 4.30 -12.99 18.62
N THR A 156 4.21 -14.08 19.38
CA THR A 156 5.37 -14.56 20.15
C THR A 156 6.35 -15.31 19.22
N SER A 157 7.61 -15.47 19.62
CA SER A 157 8.62 -16.13 18.80
C SER A 157 8.31 -17.60 18.47
N SER A 158 7.45 -18.24 19.26
CA SER A 158 7.01 -19.64 19.05
C SER A 158 5.62 -19.76 18.44
N GLU A 159 4.94 -18.65 18.15
CA GLU A 159 3.57 -18.66 17.65
C GLU A 159 3.55 -18.86 16.14
N ASP A 160 3.02 -20.01 15.71
CA ASP A 160 2.76 -20.28 14.32
C ASP A 160 1.45 -19.61 13.88
N LEU A 161 1.55 -18.76 12.86
CA LEU A 161 0.43 -18.05 12.27
C LEU A 161 -0.20 -18.78 11.07
N ALA A 162 0.19 -20.03 10.78
CA ALA A 162 -0.39 -20.82 9.70
C ALA A 162 -1.92 -21.02 9.84
N GLY A 163 -2.44 -21.07 11.07
CA GLY A 163 -3.88 -21.15 11.34
C GLY A 163 -4.60 -19.80 11.33
N PHE A 164 -3.89 -18.69 11.14
CA PHE A 164 -4.46 -17.34 11.17
C PHE A 164 -4.81 -16.87 9.76
N THR A 165 -5.94 -16.17 9.63
CA THR A 165 -6.18 -15.32 8.47
C THR A 165 -5.30 -14.09 8.59
N SER A 166 -4.21 -14.07 7.83
CA SER A 166 -3.21 -13.02 7.87
C SER A 166 -3.44 -12.03 6.74
N PHE A 167 -3.66 -10.75 7.07
CA PHE A 167 -3.95 -9.73 6.07
C PHE A 167 -3.08 -8.48 6.19
N MET A 168 -2.91 -7.81 5.05
CA MET A 168 -2.28 -6.51 4.96
C MET A 168 -2.99 -5.63 3.93
N VAL A 169 -2.87 -4.31 4.12
CA VAL A 169 -3.33 -3.32 3.13
C VAL A 169 -2.10 -2.63 2.56
N VAL A 170 -2.04 -2.52 1.24
CA VAL A 170 -0.94 -1.92 0.50
C VAL A 170 -1.41 -0.70 -0.28
N ARG A 171 -0.49 0.23 -0.53
CA ARG A 171 -0.69 1.40 -1.38
C ARG A 171 0.52 1.52 -2.27
N HIS A 172 0.34 2.13 -3.44
CA HIS A 172 1.43 2.47 -4.34
C HIS A 172 2.63 3.04 -3.55
N PRO A 173 3.85 2.48 -3.66
CA PRO A 173 4.97 2.82 -2.77
C PRO A 173 5.28 4.32 -2.74
N PHE A 174 5.24 4.99 -3.90
CA PHE A 174 5.46 6.43 -4.00
C PHE A 174 4.32 7.28 -3.42
N GLN A 175 3.08 6.81 -3.48
CA GLN A 175 1.98 7.52 -2.83
C GLN A 175 2.05 7.38 -1.32
N ARG A 176 2.42 6.19 -0.81
CA ARG A 176 2.69 5.95 0.60
C ARG A 176 3.84 6.87 1.08
N LEU A 177 4.93 6.93 0.32
CA LEU A 177 6.08 7.77 0.62
C LEU A 177 5.71 9.26 0.67
N LEU A 178 5.01 9.75 -0.35
CA LEU A 178 4.56 11.14 -0.40
C LEU A 178 3.62 11.46 0.76
N SER A 179 2.72 10.53 1.11
CA SER A 179 1.84 10.68 2.27
C SER A 179 2.63 10.77 3.58
N ALA A 180 3.71 9.99 3.73
CA ALA A 180 4.59 10.03 4.89
C ALA A 180 5.34 11.37 4.98
N TYR A 181 5.96 11.82 3.89
CA TYR A 181 6.65 13.10 3.81
C TYR A 181 5.71 14.27 4.19
N ARG A 182 4.51 14.32 3.60
CA ARG A 182 3.52 15.36 3.89
C ARG A 182 3.10 15.36 5.36
N ASP A 183 2.79 14.20 5.93
CA ASP A 183 2.31 14.08 7.33
C ASP A 183 3.42 14.29 8.37
N LYS A 184 4.68 13.96 8.07
CA LYS A 184 5.77 13.98 9.06
C LYS A 184 6.68 15.19 8.96
N LEU A 185 6.91 15.69 7.75
CA LEU A 185 7.88 16.74 7.48
C LEU A 185 7.24 18.05 7.02
N LEU A 186 6.05 18.02 6.42
CA LEU A 186 5.37 19.23 5.95
C LEU A 186 4.23 19.73 6.85
N ASP A 187 3.38 18.84 7.36
CA ASP A 187 2.17 19.22 8.08
C ASP A 187 2.50 19.79 9.46
N ARG A 188 2.28 21.10 9.61
CA ARG A 188 2.53 21.85 10.85
C ARG A 188 1.36 21.82 11.82
N THR A 189 0.19 21.34 11.40
CA THR A 189 -1.02 21.32 12.24
C THR A 189 -0.84 20.36 13.42
N GLN A 190 -0.18 19.22 13.19
CA GLN A 190 0.17 18.24 14.22
C GLN A 190 1.47 18.61 14.93
N GLN A 191 1.47 19.73 15.66
CA GLN A 191 2.68 20.38 16.21
C GLN A 191 3.63 19.42 16.94
N TYR A 192 3.12 18.51 17.77
CA TYR A 192 3.96 17.55 18.49
C TYR A 192 4.72 16.62 17.54
N GLN A 193 4.02 16.05 16.54
CA GLN A 193 4.63 15.14 15.56
C GLN A 193 5.60 15.91 14.66
N PHE A 194 5.20 17.07 14.16
CA PHE A 194 6.07 17.93 13.36
C PHE A 194 7.36 18.28 14.09
N LYS A 195 7.28 18.76 15.35
CA LYS A 195 8.47 19.09 16.16
C LYS A 195 9.37 17.88 16.38
N LYS A 196 8.79 16.69 16.63
CA LYS A 196 9.52 15.44 16.80
C LYS A 196 10.29 15.06 15.53
N PHE A 197 9.61 14.97 14.38
CA PHE A 197 10.23 14.57 13.12
C PHE A 197 11.21 15.60 12.57
N LYS A 198 10.93 16.89 12.76
CA LYS A 198 11.88 17.97 12.48
C LYS A 198 13.18 17.80 13.27
N LYS A 199 13.09 17.45 14.56
CA LYS A 199 14.27 17.21 15.41
C LYS A 199 15.04 15.95 14.99
N LEU A 200 14.34 14.86 14.74
CA LEU A 200 14.96 13.55 14.45
C LEU A 200 15.54 13.46 13.04
N TYR A 201 14.84 14.01 12.05
CA TYR A 201 15.20 13.86 10.63
C TYR A 201 15.41 15.22 9.96
N GLY A 202 14.45 16.14 10.09
CA GLY A 202 14.42 17.37 9.29
C GLY A 202 15.71 18.19 9.36
N LYS A 203 16.25 18.42 10.55
CA LYS A 203 17.52 19.16 10.73
C LYS A 203 18.71 18.50 10.04
N ALA A 204 18.83 17.17 10.13
CA ALA A 204 19.94 16.42 9.54
C ALA A 204 19.84 16.40 8.01
N ILE A 205 18.62 16.21 7.48
CA ILE A 205 18.35 16.25 6.04
C ILE A 205 18.75 17.61 5.46
N ILE A 206 18.25 18.71 6.06
CA ILE A 206 18.59 20.08 5.62
C ILE A 206 20.10 20.32 5.69
N LYS A 207 20.74 19.98 6.82
CA LYS A 207 22.17 20.21 7.01
C LYS A 207 23.01 19.49 5.94
N THR A 208 22.59 18.30 5.52
CA THR A 208 23.35 17.43 4.61
C THR A 208 23.10 17.77 3.15
N HIS A 209 21.85 18.00 2.76
CA HIS A 209 21.47 18.10 1.35
C HIS A 209 21.16 19.52 0.88
N ARG A 210 20.91 20.48 1.78
CA ARG A 210 20.65 21.88 1.38
C ARG A 210 21.97 22.59 1.03
N PRO A 211 22.08 23.27 -0.12
CA PRO A 211 23.25 24.09 -0.43
C PRO A 211 23.52 25.13 0.67
N ARG A 212 24.78 25.27 1.11
CA ARG A 212 25.16 26.18 2.22
C ARG A 212 24.64 27.61 2.06
N ARG A 213 24.59 28.12 0.82
CA ARG A 213 24.04 29.46 0.50
C ARG A 213 22.56 29.62 0.92
N LEU A 214 21.75 28.57 0.78
CA LEU A 214 20.32 28.55 1.12
C LEU A 214 20.06 28.22 2.60
N GLN A 215 21.10 27.92 3.38
CA GLN A 215 20.97 27.69 4.82
C GLN A 215 20.95 29.01 5.62
N ARG A 216 21.33 30.15 5.00
CA ARG A 216 21.35 31.47 5.66
C ARG A 216 20.04 32.21 5.41
N LYS A 217 19.34 32.61 6.48
CA LYS A 217 18.03 33.32 6.43
C LYS A 217 18.00 34.59 5.57
N HIS A 218 19.13 35.27 5.41
CA HIS A 218 19.20 36.63 4.87
C HIS A 218 19.16 36.71 3.32
N THR A 219 19.01 35.58 2.63
CA THR A 219 19.13 35.49 1.15
C THR A 219 17.99 34.68 0.52
N LEU A 220 16.87 34.53 1.23
CA LEU A 220 15.81 33.58 0.87
C LEU A 220 14.64 34.28 0.18
N SER A 221 14.15 33.69 -0.91
CA SER A 221 12.86 34.05 -1.50
C SER A 221 11.69 33.67 -0.56
N GLN A 222 10.46 34.09 -0.86
CA GLN A 222 9.29 33.80 -0.01
C GLN A 222 9.02 32.29 0.13
N THR A 223 9.24 31.50 -0.92
CA THR A 223 9.18 30.02 -0.88
C THR A 223 10.34 29.44 -0.06
N ASP A 224 11.55 29.99 -0.19
CA ASP A 224 12.69 29.56 0.62
C ASP A 224 12.48 29.83 2.12
N HIS A 225 11.75 30.89 2.47
CA HIS A 225 11.34 31.15 3.85
C HIS A 225 10.39 30.09 4.40
N GLU A 226 9.48 29.58 3.57
CA GLU A 226 8.50 28.57 3.93
C GLU A 226 9.15 27.20 4.20
N TYR A 227 10.16 26.85 3.41
CA TYR A 227 10.96 25.62 3.56
C TYR A 227 12.24 25.82 4.39
N HIS A 228 12.44 26.98 5.01
CA HIS A 228 13.69 27.27 5.74
C HIS A 228 14.00 26.23 6.82
N ASP A 229 13.00 25.71 7.51
CA ASP A 229 13.15 24.73 8.58
C ASP A 229 12.48 23.38 8.29
N ILE A 230 12.17 23.14 7.01
CA ILE A 230 11.47 21.97 6.48
C ILE A 230 12.26 21.43 5.28
N PRO A 231 12.63 20.14 5.24
CA PRO A 231 13.23 19.56 4.05
C PRO A 231 12.29 19.68 2.84
N THR A 232 12.81 20.05 1.68
CA THR A 232 12.07 19.92 0.41
C THR A 232 11.90 18.45 0.03
N PHE A 233 11.05 18.16 -0.97
CA PHE A 233 10.85 16.78 -1.39
C PHE A 233 12.10 16.21 -2.05
N THR A 234 12.82 17.03 -2.83
CA THR A 234 14.14 16.66 -3.38
C THR A 234 15.13 16.31 -2.27
N GLU A 235 15.24 17.14 -1.23
CA GLU A 235 16.15 16.87 -0.09
C GLU A 235 15.75 15.59 0.66
N PHE A 236 14.45 15.32 0.78
CA PHE A 236 13.95 14.08 1.36
C PHE A 236 14.27 12.84 0.50
N VAL A 237 14.13 12.93 -0.83
CA VAL A 237 14.51 11.84 -1.76
C VAL A 237 16.00 11.59 -1.71
N GLU A 238 16.84 12.63 -1.69
CA GLU A 238 18.30 12.49 -1.54
C GLU A 238 18.68 11.81 -0.22
N TYR A 239 18.00 12.17 0.88
CA TYR A 239 18.18 11.49 2.16
C TYR A 239 17.93 9.99 2.04
N LEU A 240 16.83 9.57 1.42
CA LEU A 240 16.53 8.15 1.20
C LEU A 240 17.64 7.51 0.37
N VAL A 241 17.97 8.07 -0.79
CA VAL A 241 19.02 7.53 -1.67
C VAL A 241 20.38 7.37 -0.97
N SER A 242 20.71 8.25 -0.03
CA SER A 242 21.99 8.19 0.71
C SER A 242 21.96 7.37 2.01
N THR A 243 20.78 6.90 2.44
CA THR A 243 20.62 6.25 3.74
C THR A 243 20.32 4.75 3.56
N PRO A 244 21.03 3.85 4.25
CA PRO A 244 20.68 2.44 4.24
C PRO A 244 19.23 2.18 4.66
N VAL A 245 18.52 1.31 3.94
CA VAL A 245 17.06 1.10 4.09
C VAL A 245 16.67 0.69 5.51
N TRP A 246 17.48 -0.11 6.20
CA TRP A 246 17.21 -0.54 7.57
C TRP A 246 17.29 0.58 8.62
N LEU A 247 17.84 1.74 8.28
CA LEU A 247 17.83 2.93 9.13
C LEU A 247 16.58 3.81 8.90
N TYR A 248 15.69 3.42 7.98
CA TYR A 248 14.49 4.18 7.69
C TYR A 248 13.49 4.12 8.84
N ASN A 249 12.65 5.15 8.90
CA ASN A 249 11.52 5.15 9.79
C ASN A 249 10.39 4.25 9.27
N GLU A 250 9.59 3.69 10.18
CA GLU A 250 8.39 2.86 9.89
C GLU A 250 7.43 3.48 8.83
N HIS A 251 7.39 4.81 8.71
CA HIS A 251 6.48 5.50 7.79
C HIS A 251 6.94 5.45 6.32
N TRP A 252 8.22 5.21 6.05
CA TRP A 252 8.78 5.16 4.69
C TRP A 252 9.71 3.98 4.44
N ILE A 253 9.96 3.10 5.40
CA ILE A 253 10.66 1.82 5.14
C ILE A 253 9.84 0.95 4.16
N PRO A 254 10.45 0.24 3.19
CA PRO A 254 9.75 -0.64 2.25
C PRO A 254 8.94 -1.75 2.92
N TYR A 255 7.91 -2.26 2.24
CA TYR A 255 7.09 -3.36 2.74
C TYR A 255 7.87 -4.66 2.86
N TYR A 256 8.85 -4.93 1.98
CA TYR A 256 9.66 -6.12 2.16
C TYR A 256 10.47 -6.09 3.49
N PHE A 257 10.71 -4.92 4.09
CA PHE A 257 11.20 -4.80 5.47
C PHE A 257 10.05 -4.73 6.51
N THR A 258 8.96 -4.00 6.23
CA THR A 258 7.78 -3.91 7.11
C THR A 258 6.92 -5.17 7.05
N CYS A 259 6.79 -5.88 8.16
CA CYS A 259 6.05 -7.15 8.24
C CYS A 259 6.58 -8.31 7.36
N THR A 260 7.69 -8.13 6.63
CA THR A 260 8.48 -9.21 6.02
C THR A 260 7.64 -10.26 5.27
N PRO A 261 6.89 -9.90 4.22
CA PRO A 261 5.98 -10.80 3.49
C PRO A 261 6.65 -12.03 2.85
N CYS A 262 7.98 -12.05 2.73
CA CYS A 262 8.73 -13.24 2.31
C CYS A 262 8.95 -14.26 3.43
N HIS A 263 8.65 -13.89 4.67
CA HIS A 263 8.78 -14.73 5.88
C HIS A 263 7.43 -15.04 6.52
N HIS A 264 6.43 -14.21 6.25
CA HIS A 264 5.09 -14.37 6.78
C HIS A 264 4.07 -14.36 5.64
N LYS A 265 3.31 -15.46 5.54
CA LYS A 265 2.33 -15.65 4.45
C LYS A 265 1.06 -14.87 4.75
N TYR A 266 0.76 -13.89 3.91
CA TYR A 266 -0.50 -13.16 3.93
C TYR A 266 -1.51 -13.85 3.01
N SER A 267 -2.66 -14.28 3.57
CA SER A 267 -3.77 -14.82 2.79
C SER A 267 -4.58 -13.74 2.08
N ILE A 268 -4.56 -12.50 2.59
CA ILE A 268 -5.33 -11.37 2.04
C ILE A 268 -4.43 -10.13 1.90
N VAL A 269 -4.19 -9.69 0.66
CA VAL A 269 -3.38 -8.50 0.33
C VAL A 269 -4.25 -7.48 -0.41
N MET A 270 -4.81 -6.53 0.33
CA MET A 270 -5.75 -5.56 -0.23
C MET A 270 -5.06 -4.28 -0.73
N HIS A 271 -5.55 -3.72 -1.83
CA HIS A 271 -5.12 -2.41 -2.30
C HIS A 271 -5.96 -1.32 -1.63
N MET A 272 -5.31 -0.33 -1.03
CA MET A 272 -5.97 0.78 -0.32
C MET A 272 -6.96 1.53 -1.21
N SER A 273 -6.67 1.67 -2.52
CA SER A 273 -7.58 2.31 -3.47
C SER A 273 -8.90 1.56 -3.66
N ASN A 274 -8.89 0.26 -3.37
CA ASN A 274 -10.01 -0.66 -3.60
C ASN A 274 -10.55 -1.23 -2.29
N ILE A 275 -10.11 -0.73 -1.13
CA ILE A 275 -10.42 -1.32 0.17
C ILE A 275 -11.92 -1.46 0.43
N THR A 276 -12.75 -0.55 -0.08
CA THR A 276 -14.22 -0.65 0.06
C THR A 276 -14.81 -1.84 -0.71
N ARG A 277 -14.20 -2.23 -1.84
CA ARG A 277 -14.60 -3.41 -2.62
C ARG A 277 -13.98 -4.69 -2.07
N GLU A 278 -12.77 -4.62 -1.53
CA GLU A 278 -11.99 -5.81 -1.12
C GLU A 278 -12.20 -6.21 0.34
N ALA A 279 -12.50 -5.27 1.24
CA ALA A 279 -12.78 -5.57 2.65
C ALA A 279 -13.95 -6.55 2.88
N PRO A 280 -15.05 -6.53 2.08
CA PRO A 280 -16.10 -7.54 2.16
C PRO A 280 -15.61 -8.99 2.02
N TYR A 281 -14.52 -9.23 1.27
CA TYR A 281 -13.94 -10.57 1.19
C TYR A 281 -13.31 -11.00 2.52
N LEU A 282 -12.63 -10.10 3.24
CA LEU A 282 -12.13 -10.40 4.59
C LEU A 282 -13.30 -10.71 5.55
N HIS A 283 -14.40 -9.94 5.46
CA HIS A 283 -15.60 -10.23 6.25
C HIS A 283 -16.20 -11.60 5.91
N HIS A 284 -16.24 -11.96 4.63
CA HIS A 284 -16.71 -13.28 4.20
C HIS A 284 -15.89 -14.43 4.81
N VAL A 285 -14.55 -14.29 4.85
CA VAL A 285 -13.64 -15.33 5.34
C VAL A 285 -13.59 -15.39 6.88
N THR A 286 -13.73 -14.25 7.56
CA THR A 286 -13.43 -14.14 9.01
C THR A 286 -14.63 -13.76 9.87
N GLY A 287 -15.72 -13.30 9.27
CA GLY A 287 -16.83 -12.64 9.96
C GLY A 287 -16.52 -11.21 10.44
N ILE A 288 -15.31 -10.68 10.20
CA ILE A 288 -14.88 -9.36 10.68
C ILE A 288 -15.04 -8.33 9.57
N ASP A 289 -15.89 -7.33 9.80
CA ASP A 289 -16.03 -6.21 8.88
C ASP A 289 -15.03 -5.10 9.20
N ILE A 290 -14.12 -4.86 8.26
CA ILE A 290 -13.14 -3.77 8.32
C ILE A 290 -13.41 -2.64 7.33
N THR A 291 -14.56 -2.68 6.66
CA THR A 291 -14.93 -1.72 5.62
C THR A 291 -14.88 -0.31 6.20
N PRO A 292 -14.01 0.58 5.68
CA PRO A 292 -13.89 1.91 6.25
C PRO A 292 -15.18 2.70 5.98
N SER A 293 -15.74 3.35 7.01
CA SER A 293 -16.89 4.24 6.85
C SER A 293 -16.57 5.47 5.97
N HIS A 294 -15.29 5.87 5.90
CA HIS A 294 -14.77 6.94 5.05
C HIS A 294 -13.37 6.58 4.51
N VAL A 295 -13.19 6.62 3.19
CA VAL A 295 -11.88 6.47 2.54
C VAL A 295 -11.47 7.81 1.93
N HIS A 296 -10.37 8.40 2.41
CA HIS A 296 -9.76 9.55 1.74
C HIS A 296 -8.97 9.07 0.51
N ILE A 297 -9.64 8.99 -0.63
CA ILE A 297 -8.98 8.76 -1.92
C ILE A 297 -8.50 10.11 -2.45
N THR A 298 -7.19 10.32 -2.46
CA THR A 298 -6.60 11.40 -3.27
C THR A 298 -6.66 10.93 -4.71
N GLN A 299 -7.72 11.26 -5.45
CA GLN A 299 -7.85 10.85 -6.84
C GLN A 299 -6.77 11.51 -7.70
N SER A 300 -5.83 10.73 -8.23
CA SER A 300 -5.19 11.06 -9.50
C SER A 300 -6.16 10.59 -10.59
N ARG A 301 -6.68 11.54 -11.38
CA ARG A 301 -7.63 11.24 -12.44
C ARG A 301 -6.89 10.62 -13.62
N ALA A 302 -6.53 9.34 -13.54
CA ALA A 302 -6.28 8.53 -14.73
C ALA A 302 -7.64 7.95 -15.15
N ARG A 303 -8.13 8.36 -16.32
CA ARG A 303 -9.43 7.93 -16.86
C ARG A 303 -9.36 6.45 -17.22
N SER A 304 -9.64 5.55 -16.27
CA SER A 304 -10.07 4.19 -16.61
C SER A 304 -11.52 4.28 -17.05
N THR A 305 -11.75 4.31 -18.36
CA THR A 305 -13.06 4.01 -18.93
C THR A 305 -13.50 2.63 -18.45
N PRO A 306 -14.75 2.44 -17.98
CA PRO A 306 -15.29 1.12 -17.71
C PRO A 306 -15.20 0.26 -18.99
N PRO A 307 -14.92 -1.05 -18.92
CA PRO A 307 -14.99 -1.89 -20.09
C PRO A 307 -16.44 -1.97 -20.55
N THR A 308 -16.77 -1.20 -21.59
CA THR A 308 -17.96 -1.44 -22.41
C THR A 308 -17.78 -2.80 -23.08
N SER A 309 -18.73 -3.70 -22.84
CA SER A 309 -19.12 -4.92 -23.59
C SER A 309 -18.12 -5.52 -24.60
N PRO A 310 -17.85 -6.83 -24.56
CA PRO A 310 -16.87 -7.47 -25.45
C PRO A 310 -17.32 -7.38 -26.93
N PRO A 311 -16.47 -6.90 -27.85
CA PRO A 311 -16.73 -7.04 -29.28
C PRO A 311 -16.47 -8.48 -29.74
N SER A 312 -17.27 -8.89 -30.72
CA SER A 312 -17.33 -10.20 -31.40
C SER A 312 -15.97 -10.69 -31.94
N PRO A 313 -15.79 -12.02 -32.12
CA PRO A 313 -14.52 -12.61 -32.57
C PRO A 313 -14.13 -12.22 -34.02
N PRO A 314 -12.83 -12.28 -34.35
CA PRO A 314 -12.20 -11.48 -35.39
C PRO A 314 -12.34 -12.06 -36.81
N GLN A 315 -12.49 -11.17 -37.80
CA GLN A 315 -12.23 -11.49 -39.19
C GLN A 315 -10.72 -11.40 -39.48
N GLN A 316 -10.18 -12.47 -40.05
CA GLN A 316 -8.81 -12.61 -40.50
C GLN A 316 -8.50 -11.60 -41.62
N VAL A 317 -7.41 -10.83 -41.47
CA VAL A 317 -6.67 -10.29 -42.61
C VAL A 317 -5.18 -10.54 -42.38
N ILE A 318 -4.64 -11.30 -43.33
CA ILE A 318 -3.26 -11.70 -43.51
C ILE A 318 -2.43 -10.47 -43.91
N SER A 319 -1.29 -10.24 -43.26
CA SER A 319 -0.13 -9.68 -43.96
C SER A 319 1.18 -10.16 -43.35
N LYS A 320 2.11 -10.46 -44.25
CA LYS A 320 3.36 -11.19 -44.09
C LYS A 320 4.53 -10.26 -43.76
N THR A 321 5.70 -10.88 -43.54
CA THR A 321 7.09 -10.37 -43.65
C THR A 321 7.65 -9.74 -42.37
N SER A 322 8.93 -9.86 -42.00
CA SER A 322 10.08 -10.72 -42.39
C SER A 322 11.15 -10.43 -41.32
N SER A 323 11.69 -11.45 -40.64
CA SER A 323 13.08 -11.94 -40.74
C SER A 323 14.21 -11.05 -40.19
N SER A 324 15.11 -11.73 -39.45
CA SER A 324 16.56 -11.47 -39.31
C SER A 324 16.97 -10.48 -38.20
N VAL A 325 18.00 -10.70 -37.38
CA VAL A 325 19.08 -11.69 -37.33
C VAL A 325 19.78 -11.64 -35.95
N ASP A 326 20.33 -12.80 -35.57
CA ASP A 326 21.40 -13.17 -34.61
C ASP A 326 22.21 -12.10 -33.85
N THR A 327 22.38 -12.25 -32.52
CA THR A 327 23.47 -12.96 -31.78
C THR A 327 24.81 -12.22 -31.77
N ILE A 328 25.25 -11.73 -30.59
CA ILE A 328 26.68 -11.75 -30.18
C ILE A 328 26.78 -12.09 -28.70
N LEU A 329 27.56 -13.14 -28.46
CA LEU A 329 27.99 -13.76 -27.19
C LEU A 329 29.18 -13.03 -26.55
N HIS A 330 29.26 -13.19 -25.22
CA HIS A 330 30.44 -13.37 -24.34
C HIS A 330 31.77 -12.66 -24.65
N ASN A 331 32.39 -12.05 -23.62
CA ASN A 331 33.40 -12.76 -22.81
C ASN A 331 34.06 -11.94 -21.66
N ARG A 332 34.64 -12.72 -20.73
CA ARG A 332 35.64 -12.46 -19.66
C ARG A 332 35.09 -12.02 -18.30
N HIS A 333 35.27 -12.73 -17.18
CA HIS A 333 36.26 -13.66 -16.58
C HIS A 333 36.88 -13.02 -15.31
N ASN A 334 36.67 -13.70 -14.17
CA ASN A 334 37.61 -14.03 -13.08
C ASN A 334 38.23 -12.86 -12.25
N THR A 335 38.44 -12.92 -10.92
CA THR A 335 38.62 -14.04 -9.96
C THR A 335 38.65 -13.50 -8.50
N ALA A 336 38.15 -14.32 -7.55
CA ALA A 336 38.65 -14.71 -6.21
C ALA A 336 39.25 -13.64 -5.23
N ALA A 337 38.69 -13.49 -4.00
CA ALA A 337 39.09 -14.13 -2.72
C ALA A 337 40.32 -13.44 -2.07
N SER A 338 40.51 -13.28 -0.76
CA SER A 338 39.85 -13.53 0.53
C SER A 338 40.75 -12.82 1.56
N ASP A 339 40.23 -12.25 2.65
CA ASP A 339 40.83 -12.45 3.99
C ASP A 339 40.03 -11.78 5.11
N VAL A 340 40.01 -12.51 6.22
CA VAL A 340 39.37 -12.23 7.51
C VAL A 340 40.40 -11.55 8.40
N ASP A 341 40.06 -10.42 9.03
CA ASP A 341 40.49 -10.21 10.42
C ASP A 341 39.55 -9.27 11.20
N THR A 342 39.20 -9.76 12.37
CA THR A 342 38.53 -9.14 13.51
C THR A 342 39.06 -7.77 13.91
N LYS A 343 38.16 -6.80 14.16
CA LYS A 343 38.09 -6.02 15.42
C LYS A 343 36.98 -4.97 15.44
N ARG A 344 36.16 -5.09 16.48
CA ARG A 344 35.21 -4.12 17.03
C ARG A 344 35.92 -2.80 17.33
N SER A 345 35.65 -1.72 16.59
CA SER A 345 35.92 -0.36 17.08
C SER A 345 35.03 0.70 16.43
N ILE A 346 34.66 1.64 17.28
CA ILE A 346 33.80 2.82 17.11
C ILE A 346 34.24 3.66 15.91
N TRP A 347 33.36 3.95 14.94
CA TRP A 347 33.63 4.94 13.90
C TRP A 347 32.50 5.95 13.72
N SER A 348 32.84 7.18 14.10
CA SER A 348 32.26 8.44 13.61
C SER A 348 32.52 8.59 12.11
N PRO A 349 31.62 9.20 11.30
CA PRO A 349 31.87 9.33 9.88
C PRO A 349 32.86 10.46 9.61
N HIS A 350 34.07 10.10 9.20
CA HIS A 350 34.97 11.01 8.50
C HIS A 350 34.47 11.25 7.08
N VAL A 351 34.51 12.53 6.73
CA VAL A 351 34.11 13.15 5.47
C VAL A 351 35.04 12.68 4.35
N LEU A 352 34.47 12.10 3.29
CA LEU A 352 35.11 12.07 1.97
C LEU A 352 34.53 13.20 1.13
N SER A 353 35.38 14.18 0.82
CA SER A 353 35.09 15.33 -0.05
C SER A 353 35.48 15.05 -1.50
N ASN A 354 34.74 15.72 -2.39
CA ASN A 354 34.97 15.99 -3.83
C ASN A 354 34.35 15.02 -4.87
N SER A 355 33.34 15.51 -5.58
CA SER A 355 33.56 16.24 -6.85
C SER A 355 32.32 17.05 -7.26
N ASN A 356 32.57 18.10 -8.03
CA ASN A 356 31.73 19.26 -8.36
C ASN A 356 30.59 18.92 -9.35
N PRO A 357 29.34 19.45 -9.24
CA PRO A 357 28.32 19.27 -10.26
C PRO A 357 28.17 20.55 -11.11
N HIS A 358 28.54 20.47 -12.40
CA HIS A 358 28.06 21.44 -13.38
C HIS A 358 27.09 20.80 -14.37
N ASN A 359 25.95 21.48 -14.50
CA ASN A 359 25.00 21.48 -15.60
C ASN A 359 23.94 20.36 -15.68
N THR A 360 23.02 20.36 -14.71
CA THR A 360 21.63 19.93 -14.91
C THR A 360 20.72 21.14 -14.74
N ARG A 361 19.70 21.30 -15.60
CA ARG A 361 18.66 22.34 -15.47
C ARG A 361 18.11 22.31 -14.03
N PRO A 362 17.85 23.45 -13.38
CA PRO A 362 17.40 23.44 -11.98
C PRO A 362 16.05 22.73 -11.87
N ASN A 363 15.96 21.82 -10.89
CA ASN A 363 14.72 21.18 -10.47
C ASN A 363 13.60 22.22 -10.27
N ALA A 364 12.34 21.83 -10.51
CA ALA A 364 11.21 22.71 -10.24
C ALA A 364 11.23 23.18 -8.77
N PRO A 365 10.93 24.46 -8.48
CA PRO A 365 10.87 24.94 -7.11
C PRO A 365 9.77 24.20 -6.34
N PRO A 366 9.92 24.03 -5.02
CA PRO A 366 8.90 23.39 -4.20
C PRO A 366 7.59 24.22 -4.24
N PRO A 367 6.41 23.57 -4.31
CA PRO A 367 5.14 24.25 -4.31
C PRO A 367 4.87 24.93 -2.96
N HIS A 368 4.07 26.00 -2.96
CA HIS A 368 3.69 26.72 -1.74
C HIS A 368 2.90 25.81 -0.78
N LEU A 369 3.21 25.78 0.53
CA LEU A 369 2.51 24.89 1.48
C LEU A 369 1.03 25.24 1.58
N SER A 370 0.66 26.51 1.39
CA SER A 370 -0.74 26.97 1.38
C SER A 370 -1.60 26.26 0.32
N GLN A 371 -1.01 25.86 -0.82
CA GLN A 371 -1.70 25.15 -1.89
C GLN A 371 -1.75 23.62 -1.66
N LEU A 372 -0.98 23.11 -0.70
CA LEU A 372 -0.72 21.67 -0.53
C LEU A 372 -1.30 21.09 0.78
N LEU A 373 -1.63 21.94 1.74
CA LEU A 373 -2.00 21.55 3.11
C LEU A 373 -3.49 21.71 3.44
N HIS A 374 -4.39 21.85 2.45
CA HIS A 374 -5.84 21.79 2.72
C HIS A 374 -6.25 20.42 3.30
N HIS A 375 -6.11 20.30 4.62
CA HIS A 375 -6.73 19.30 5.45
C HIS A 375 -8.09 19.87 5.82
N SER A 376 -9.16 19.32 5.27
CA SER A 376 -10.52 19.56 5.77
C SER A 376 -10.69 18.85 7.12
N ASN A 377 -10.21 19.46 8.20
CA ASN A 377 -10.66 19.11 9.53
C ASN A 377 -11.92 19.93 9.84
N THR A 378 -13.10 19.33 9.75
CA THR A 378 -14.24 19.80 10.55
C THR A 378 -15.03 18.62 11.07
N HIS A 379 -14.95 18.42 12.39
CA HIS A 379 -16.01 17.77 13.16
C HIS A 379 -17.28 18.62 13.07
N THR A 380 -18.34 18.04 12.52
CA THR A 380 -19.78 18.29 12.70
C THR A 380 -20.48 17.82 11.43
N GLY A 381 -21.59 17.10 11.60
CA GLY A 381 -22.31 16.39 10.56
C GLY A 381 -22.71 17.25 9.35
N ASN A 382 -22.90 16.56 8.23
CA ASN A 382 -23.28 17.05 6.90
C ASN A 382 -22.27 17.98 6.21
N LYS A 383 -21.37 17.42 5.38
CA LYS A 383 -20.64 18.21 4.38
C LYS A 383 -20.47 17.47 3.06
N THR A 384 -20.96 18.13 2.01
CA THR A 384 -20.66 17.89 0.60
C THR A 384 -19.18 18.17 0.32
N TYR A 385 -18.55 17.24 -0.40
CA TYR A 385 -17.16 17.32 -0.83
C TYR A 385 -17.02 18.37 -1.94
N SER A 386 -16.50 19.55 -1.61
CA SER A 386 -16.10 20.49 -2.64
C SER A 386 -14.75 20.06 -3.20
N ALA A 387 -14.78 19.46 -4.40
CA ALA A 387 -13.61 19.24 -5.23
C ALA A 387 -13.08 20.59 -5.71
N VAL A 388 -12.33 21.30 -4.87
CA VAL A 388 -11.64 22.52 -5.29
C VAL A 388 -10.24 22.14 -5.78
N VAL A 389 -10.16 22.07 -7.10
CA VAL A 389 -9.00 22.24 -8.00
C VAL A 389 -7.67 22.43 -7.29
N THR A 390 -6.88 21.36 -7.22
CA THR A 390 -5.42 21.45 -7.22
C THR A 390 -4.93 20.40 -8.23
N GLY A 391 -3.96 20.75 -9.07
CA GLY A 391 -3.34 19.80 -10.00
C GLY A 391 -2.88 18.54 -9.28
N ASN A 392 -2.61 17.48 -10.03
CA ASN A 392 -2.17 16.19 -9.47
C ASN A 392 -1.03 16.41 -8.45
N VAL A 393 -1.33 16.27 -7.15
CA VAL A 393 -0.39 16.61 -6.08
C VAL A 393 0.85 15.74 -6.16
N GLU A 394 0.71 14.50 -6.64
CA GLU A 394 1.86 13.64 -6.92
C GLU A 394 2.75 14.28 -7.99
N ALA A 395 2.17 14.72 -9.11
CA ALA A 395 2.93 15.40 -10.15
C ALA A 395 3.68 16.63 -9.63
N ALA A 396 3.05 17.45 -8.76
CA ALA A 396 3.68 18.65 -8.19
C ALA A 396 4.89 18.34 -7.27
N PHE A 397 4.91 17.17 -6.63
CA PHE A 397 6.06 16.76 -5.82
C PHE A 397 7.12 16.05 -6.67
N PHE A 398 6.71 15.11 -7.51
CA PHE A 398 7.62 14.35 -8.35
C PHE A 398 8.26 15.19 -9.46
N SER A 399 7.68 16.32 -9.86
CA SER A 399 8.33 17.28 -10.77
C SER A 399 9.55 18.00 -10.17
N GLN A 400 9.77 17.91 -8.84
CA GLN A 400 10.94 18.49 -8.16
C GLN A 400 12.18 17.59 -8.23
N ILE A 401 12.05 16.36 -8.73
CA ILE A 401 13.17 15.43 -8.89
C ILE A 401 13.39 15.14 -10.37
N ASN A 402 14.62 14.74 -10.72
CA ASN A 402 14.98 14.34 -12.08
C ASN A 402 14.89 12.81 -12.25
N MET A 403 15.03 12.33 -13.50
CA MET A 403 14.89 10.92 -13.82
C MET A 403 15.89 10.03 -13.09
N LYS A 404 17.13 10.50 -12.89
CA LYS A 404 18.15 9.77 -12.12
C LYS A 404 17.72 9.58 -10.66
N GLN A 405 17.15 10.62 -10.05
CA GLN A 405 16.62 10.53 -8.68
C GLN A 405 15.39 9.61 -8.61
N LEU A 406 14.49 9.68 -9.61
CA LEU A 406 13.32 8.79 -9.70
C LEU A 406 13.73 7.31 -9.77
N LEU A 407 14.68 6.98 -10.64
CA LEU A 407 15.15 5.60 -10.82
C LEU A 407 15.87 5.07 -9.57
N LYS A 408 16.73 5.86 -8.94
CA LYS A 408 17.33 5.48 -7.66
C LYS A 408 16.30 5.28 -6.56
N LEU A 409 15.27 6.14 -6.53
CA LEU A 409 14.16 5.98 -5.60
C LEU A 409 13.35 4.71 -5.90
N TYR A 410 13.11 4.41 -7.18
CA TYR A 410 12.47 3.18 -7.60
C TYR A 410 13.28 1.97 -7.18
N ASP A 411 14.60 1.95 -7.36
CA ASP A 411 15.47 0.83 -6.98
C ASP A 411 15.34 0.47 -5.49
N ILE A 412 15.12 1.47 -4.61
CA ILE A 412 14.86 1.27 -3.18
C ILE A 412 13.54 0.52 -2.93
N TYR A 413 12.50 0.84 -3.69
CA TYR A 413 11.15 0.27 -3.52
C TYR A 413 10.80 -0.80 -4.56
N LYS A 414 11.72 -1.18 -5.44
CA LYS A 414 11.45 -2.02 -6.62
C LYS A 414 10.77 -3.33 -6.27
N ILE A 415 11.22 -3.96 -5.18
CA ILE A 415 10.63 -5.19 -4.65
C ILE A 415 9.15 -4.96 -4.29
N ASP A 416 8.81 -3.85 -3.64
CA ASP A 416 7.41 -3.53 -3.29
C ASP A 416 6.55 -3.29 -4.54
N PHE A 417 7.08 -2.61 -5.57
CA PHE A 417 6.37 -2.38 -6.82
C PHE A 417 6.00 -3.71 -7.49
N GLU A 418 6.96 -4.61 -7.64
CA GLU A 418 6.74 -5.90 -8.27
C GLU A 418 5.86 -6.82 -7.40
N MET A 419 6.10 -6.84 -6.09
CA MET A 419 5.38 -7.67 -5.12
C MET A 419 3.88 -7.38 -5.12
N PHE A 420 3.48 -6.11 -5.22
CA PHE A 420 2.08 -5.70 -5.19
C PHE A 420 1.51 -5.31 -6.56
N GLY A 421 2.27 -5.48 -7.64
CA GLY A 421 1.80 -5.21 -9.00
C GLY A 421 1.49 -3.73 -9.26
N TYR A 422 2.32 -2.82 -8.75
CA TYR A 422 2.24 -1.39 -9.04
C TYR A 422 3.12 -1.00 -10.24
N ASP A 423 2.69 0.01 -10.99
CA ASP A 423 3.38 0.50 -12.19
C ASP A 423 4.11 1.82 -11.93
N LEU A 424 5.37 1.90 -12.39
CA LEU A 424 6.19 3.12 -12.32
C LEU A 424 5.82 4.13 -13.43
N LYS A 425 5.31 3.67 -14.58
CA LYS A 425 5.11 4.50 -15.78
C LYS A 425 4.39 5.84 -15.55
N PRO A 426 3.37 5.95 -14.68
CA PRO A 426 2.72 7.24 -14.45
C PRO A 426 3.70 8.34 -14.00
N TYR A 427 4.78 7.99 -13.29
CA TYR A 427 5.75 8.94 -12.76
C TYR A 427 6.76 9.45 -13.80
N ASP A 428 6.95 8.74 -14.92
CA ASP A 428 7.79 9.19 -16.03
C ASP A 428 7.26 10.51 -16.63
N SER A 429 5.94 10.70 -16.59
CA SER A 429 5.28 11.92 -17.06
C SER A 429 5.37 13.09 -16.09
N TYR A 430 5.74 12.85 -14.83
CA TYR A 430 5.83 13.88 -13.80
C TYR A 430 7.24 14.46 -13.71
N VAL A 431 8.23 13.62 -14.01
CA VAL A 431 9.64 13.97 -13.91
C VAL A 431 10.10 14.65 -15.19
N VAL A 432 10.84 15.75 -15.04
CA VAL A 432 11.37 16.48 -16.18
C VAL A 432 12.37 15.57 -16.91
N GLN A 433 12.07 15.22 -18.17
CA GLN A 433 13.00 14.54 -19.05
C GLN A 433 14.17 15.50 -19.34
N HIS A 434 15.40 15.04 -19.10
CA HIS A 434 16.63 15.76 -19.42
C HIS A 434 17.33 15.09 -20.59
#